data_AF-R7F190-F1
#
_entry.id   AF-R7F190-F1
#
_cell.length_a   1.000
_cell.length_b   1.000
_cell.length_c   1.000
_cell.angle_alpha   90.00
_cell.angle_beta   90.00
_cell.angle_gamma   90.00
#
_symmetry.space_group_name_H-M   'P 1'
#
loop_
_entity.id
_entity.type
_entity.pdbx_description
1 polymer ?
#
loop_
_entity_poly.entity_id
_entity_poly.type
_entity_poly.pdbx_seq_one_letter_code
_entity_poly.pdbx_strand_id
1 'polypeptide(L)'
;MGQKDAEECLGGYYGRWQTQFFNTANFLGSLEDLQMAEEIINRHNLSKTLLYYCYGCVYMTLAVSTDDDEYDHKSSIMLRASYQQAYKEKDYRTMHRAFDNLVSVYRVRESIDSLAPEAAIMYRLKEPEMWRRKVSLLIYEGALAQEKEDYDKALAKYNELIQTIPQDLENGRYMASAYLKRSRVERLMQKPEVALETLKEALRLTYRYEIADVRSSV
;
A
#
# COMPACT_ATOMS: atom_id res chain seq x y z
N MET A 1 14.94 -12.74 -27.68
CA MET A 1 13.86 -11.83 -27.27
C MET A 1 14.43 -10.42 -27.24
N GLY A 2 13.83 -9.48 -27.97
CA GLY A 2 14.26 -8.07 -27.92
C GLY A 2 13.90 -7.43 -26.57
N GLN A 3 14.43 -6.25 -26.27
CA GLN A 3 14.14 -5.56 -25.01
C GLN A 3 12.63 -5.24 -24.87
N LYS A 4 11.99 -4.78 -25.95
CA LYS A 4 10.55 -4.49 -25.97
C LYS A 4 9.69 -5.73 -25.70
N ASP A 5 10.06 -6.87 -26.30
CA ASP A 5 9.36 -8.14 -26.07
C ASP A 5 9.52 -8.59 -24.61
N ALA A 6 10.69 -8.33 -24.00
CA ALA A 6 10.95 -8.62 -22.59
C ALA A 6 10.08 -7.76 -21.66
N GLU A 7 9.94 -6.46 -21.96
CA GLU A 7 9.07 -5.54 -21.21
C GLU A 7 7.59 -5.93 -21.33
N GLU A 8 7.13 -6.34 -22.52
CA GLU A 8 5.76 -6.81 -22.73
C GLU A 8 5.49 -8.12 -21.98
N CYS A 9 6.44 -9.07 -22.05
CA CYS A 9 6.37 -10.33 -21.31
C CYS A 9 6.32 -10.08 -19.80
N LEU A 10 7.17 -9.19 -19.29
CA LEU A 10 7.20 -8.76 -17.89
C LEU A 10 5.86 -8.14 -17.46
N GLY A 11 5.27 -7.29 -18.30
CA GLY A 11 3.92 -6.74 -18.07
C GLY A 11 2.85 -7.82 -17.95
N GLY A 12 2.94 -8.88 -18.76
CA GLY A 12 2.07 -10.05 -18.68
C GLY A 12 2.17 -10.78 -17.34
N TYR A 13 3.40 -11.02 -16.84
CA TYR A 13 3.61 -11.62 -15.52
C TYR A 13 3.06 -10.75 -14.40
N TYR A 14 3.21 -9.42 -14.46
CA TYR A 14 2.63 -8.53 -13.44
C TYR A 14 1.10 -8.50 -13.47
N GLY A 15 0.49 -8.53 -14.65
CA GLY A 15 -0.97 -8.62 -14.77
C GLY A 15 -1.51 -9.94 -14.21
N ARG A 16 -0.79 -11.03 -14.45
CA ARG A 16 -1.11 -12.35 -13.90
C ARG A 16 -0.94 -12.37 -12.38
N TRP A 17 0.17 -11.84 -11.87
CA TRP A 17 0.43 -11.67 -10.43
C TRP A 17 -0.70 -10.89 -9.76
N GLN A 18 -1.11 -9.76 -10.33
CA GLN A 18 -2.15 -8.91 -9.76
C GLN A 18 -3.48 -9.68 -9.63
N THR A 19 -3.85 -10.43 -10.66
CA THR A 19 -5.07 -11.24 -10.66
C THR A 19 -4.99 -12.35 -9.61
N GLN A 20 -3.87 -13.07 -9.56
CA GLN A 20 -3.69 -14.16 -8.63
C GLN A 20 -3.64 -13.67 -7.17
N PHE A 21 -2.92 -12.58 -6.92
CA PHE A 21 -2.70 -12.06 -5.57
C PHE A 21 -3.95 -11.38 -5.00
N PHE A 22 -4.54 -10.42 -5.72
CA PHE A 22 -5.65 -9.62 -5.19
C PHE A 22 -7.02 -10.23 -5.43
N ASN A 23 -7.23 -10.97 -6.53
CA ASN A 23 -8.58 -11.43 -6.88
C ASN A 23 -8.83 -12.87 -6.41
N THR A 24 -7.83 -13.76 -6.52
CA THR A 24 -8.02 -15.18 -6.17
C THR A 24 -7.29 -15.61 -4.90
N ALA A 25 -6.51 -14.72 -4.27
CA ALA A 25 -5.67 -15.03 -3.11
C ALA A 25 -4.75 -16.26 -3.32
N ASN A 26 -4.36 -16.53 -4.56
CA ASN A 26 -3.42 -17.60 -4.91
C ASN A 26 -1.98 -17.11 -4.71
N PHE A 27 -1.51 -17.11 -3.46
CA PHE A 27 -0.18 -16.60 -3.11
C PHE A 27 0.95 -17.42 -3.72
N LEU A 28 0.80 -18.74 -3.84
CA LEU A 28 1.82 -19.60 -4.43
C LEU A 28 2.06 -19.25 -5.90
N GLY A 29 1.01 -19.23 -6.72
CA GLY A 29 1.16 -18.88 -8.13
C GLY A 29 1.58 -17.41 -8.32
N SER A 30 1.24 -16.51 -7.39
CA SER A 30 1.77 -15.15 -7.39
C SER A 30 3.29 -15.14 -7.16
N LEU A 31 3.85 -16.00 -6.31
CA LEU A 31 5.30 -16.10 -6.12
C LEU A 31 6.01 -16.67 -7.35
N GLU A 32 5.41 -17.66 -8.02
CA GLU A 32 5.92 -18.19 -9.29
C GLU A 32 5.98 -17.09 -10.38
N ASP A 33 4.95 -16.23 -10.44
CA ASP A 33 4.94 -15.07 -11.35
C ASP A 33 6.09 -14.10 -11.08
N LEU A 34 6.40 -13.84 -9.80
CA LEU A 34 7.50 -12.96 -9.42
C LEU A 34 8.87 -13.57 -9.70
N GLN A 35 9.03 -14.88 -9.52
CA GLN A 35 10.28 -15.57 -9.88
C GLN A 35 10.55 -15.46 -11.38
N MET A 36 9.53 -15.70 -12.22
CA MET A 36 9.67 -15.54 -13.67
C MET A 36 9.94 -14.08 -14.07
N ALA A 37 9.28 -13.13 -13.42
CA ALA A 37 9.53 -11.70 -13.63
C ALA A 37 10.99 -11.33 -13.29
N GLU A 38 11.51 -11.85 -12.16
CA GLU A 38 12.90 -11.64 -11.74
C GLU A 38 13.91 -12.19 -12.75
N GLU A 39 13.68 -13.38 -13.30
CA GLU A 39 14.54 -13.97 -14.34
C GLU A 39 14.62 -13.07 -15.59
N ILE A 40 13.47 -12.56 -16.05
CA ILE A 40 13.39 -11.66 -17.21
C ILE A 40 14.13 -10.36 -16.91
N ILE A 41 13.88 -9.76 -15.75
CA ILE A 41 14.53 -8.52 -15.33
C ILE A 41 16.04 -8.68 -15.28
N ASN A 42 16.55 -9.74 -14.66
CA ASN A 42 17.98 -9.98 -14.54
C ASN A 42 18.63 -10.24 -15.92
N ARG A 43 17.96 -10.99 -16.80
CA ARG A 43 18.47 -11.29 -18.15
C ARG A 43 18.54 -10.06 -19.05
N HIS A 44 17.60 -9.12 -18.89
CA HIS A 44 17.44 -7.95 -19.75
C HIS A 44 17.84 -6.63 -19.08
N ASN A 45 18.33 -6.67 -17.84
CA ASN A 45 18.72 -5.52 -17.03
C ASN A 45 17.60 -4.45 -16.94
N LEU A 46 16.36 -4.91 -16.70
CA LEU A 46 15.19 -4.05 -16.56
C LEU A 46 15.07 -3.49 -15.13
N SER A 47 14.16 -2.54 -14.91
CA SER A 47 13.89 -2.01 -13.58
C SER A 47 13.33 -3.09 -12.64
N LYS A 48 13.77 -3.06 -11.39
CA LYS A 48 13.29 -3.92 -10.29
C LYS A 48 12.21 -3.24 -9.44
N THR A 49 11.86 -1.98 -9.74
CA THR A 49 10.93 -1.17 -8.94
C THR A 49 9.62 -1.89 -8.63
N LEU A 50 8.95 -2.43 -9.66
CA LEU A 50 7.67 -3.11 -9.49
C LEU A 50 7.83 -4.52 -8.90
N LEU A 51 8.94 -5.22 -9.19
CA LEU A 51 9.28 -6.51 -8.59
C LEU A 51 9.37 -6.39 -7.06
N TYR A 52 10.13 -5.40 -6.58
CA TYR A 52 10.27 -5.12 -5.15
C TYR A 52 8.92 -4.75 -4.51
N TYR A 53 8.11 -3.93 -5.17
CA TYR A 53 6.77 -3.63 -4.68
C TYR A 53 5.92 -4.89 -4.50
N CYS A 54 5.89 -5.76 -5.51
CA CYS A 54 5.08 -6.98 -5.47
C CYS A 54 5.56 -7.97 -4.41
N TYR A 55 6.87 -8.20 -4.28
CA TYR A 55 7.41 -9.00 -3.17
C TYR A 55 7.06 -8.40 -1.80
N GLY A 56 7.17 -7.07 -1.67
CA GLY A 56 6.76 -6.35 -0.46
C GLY A 56 5.32 -6.63 -0.06
N CYS A 57 4.39 -6.62 -1.04
CA CYS A 57 2.98 -6.95 -0.81
C CYS A 57 2.81 -8.41 -0.38
N VAL A 58 3.49 -9.35 -1.03
CA VAL A 58 3.39 -10.78 -0.68
C VAL A 58 3.88 -11.03 0.74
N TYR A 59 5.04 -10.50 1.11
CA TYR A 59 5.59 -10.67 2.46
C TYR A 59 4.70 -10.01 3.53
N MET A 60 4.11 -8.84 3.23
CA MET A 60 3.16 -8.20 4.15
C MET A 60 1.95 -9.12 4.44
N THR A 61 1.42 -9.79 3.41
CA THR A 61 0.30 -10.73 3.59
C THR A 61 0.71 -11.98 4.36
N LEU A 62 1.91 -12.51 4.13
CA LEU A 62 2.43 -13.65 4.89
C LEU A 62 2.64 -13.30 6.36
N ALA A 63 3.18 -12.11 6.66
CA ALA A 63 3.35 -11.67 8.04
C ALA A 63 2.03 -11.66 8.83
N VAL A 64 0.95 -11.18 8.19
CA VAL A 64 -0.41 -11.18 8.79
C VAL A 64 -0.94 -12.60 9.02
N SER A 65 -0.58 -13.58 8.18
CA SER A 65 -1.10 -14.95 8.29
C SER A 65 -0.29 -15.86 9.20
N THR A 66 1.02 -15.58 9.38
CA THR A 66 1.92 -16.43 10.16
C THR A 66 2.33 -15.85 11.51
N ASP A 67 2.05 -14.56 11.78
CA ASP A 67 2.53 -13.84 12.98
C ASP A 67 4.06 -13.91 13.14
N ASP A 68 4.79 -13.90 12.01
CA ASP A 68 6.25 -14.06 11.95
C ASP A 68 6.91 -12.74 11.54
N ASP A 69 7.68 -12.18 12.47
CA ASP A 69 8.39 -10.91 12.30
C ASP A 69 9.43 -10.96 11.15
N GLU A 70 9.87 -12.13 10.70
CA GLU A 70 10.77 -12.27 9.56
C GLU A 70 10.14 -11.74 8.26
N TYR A 71 8.84 -11.99 8.05
CA TYR A 71 8.14 -11.53 6.85
C TYR A 71 7.84 -10.03 6.89
N ASP A 72 7.60 -9.45 8.07
CA ASP A 72 7.49 -7.99 8.21
C ASP A 72 8.82 -7.32 7.86
N HIS A 73 9.94 -7.87 8.33
CA HIS A 73 11.26 -7.36 7.98
C HIS A 73 11.52 -7.46 6.47
N LYS A 74 11.24 -8.61 5.84
CA LYS A 74 11.36 -8.78 4.39
C LYS A 74 10.47 -7.81 3.61
N SER A 75 9.23 -7.61 4.06
CA SER A 75 8.31 -6.65 3.44
C SER A 75 8.87 -5.23 3.50
N SER A 76 9.35 -4.81 4.67
CA SER A 76 9.93 -3.46 4.87
C SER A 76 11.11 -3.19 3.93
N ILE A 77 12.02 -4.16 3.77
CA ILE A 77 13.18 -4.05 2.89
C ILE A 77 12.73 -3.87 1.44
N MET A 78 11.81 -4.72 0.98
CA MET A 78 11.36 -4.72 -0.40
C MET A 78 10.57 -3.45 -0.73
N LEU A 79 9.65 -3.03 0.14
CA LEU A 79 8.89 -1.81 -0.07
C LEU A 79 9.78 -0.55 -0.04
N ARG A 80 10.76 -0.50 0.86
CA ARG A 80 11.72 0.62 0.93
C ARG A 80 12.63 0.67 -0.31
N ALA A 81 13.10 -0.48 -0.79
CA ALA A 81 13.84 -0.57 -2.05
C ALA A 81 13.00 -0.08 -3.24
N SER A 82 11.74 -0.54 -3.33
CA SER A 82 10.79 -0.09 -4.34
C SER A 82 10.57 1.41 -4.30
N TYR A 83 10.29 1.97 -3.11
CA TYR A 83 10.10 3.41 -2.91
C TYR A 83 11.30 4.23 -3.43
N GLN A 84 12.50 3.86 -3.00
CA GLN A 84 13.72 4.57 -3.37
C GLN A 84 14.02 4.49 -4.87
N GLN A 85 13.78 3.33 -5.48
CA GLN A 85 14.01 3.15 -6.91
C GLN A 85 12.95 3.87 -7.74
N ALA A 86 11.67 3.75 -7.37
CA ALA A 86 10.56 4.45 -7.98
C ALA A 86 10.75 5.97 -7.97
N TYR A 87 11.24 6.52 -6.86
CA TYR A 87 11.57 7.95 -6.77
C TYR A 87 12.65 8.38 -7.77
N LYS A 88 13.71 7.58 -7.94
CA LYS A 88 14.78 7.85 -8.92
C LYS A 88 14.28 7.77 -10.36
N GLU A 89 13.40 6.81 -10.63
CA GLU A 89 12.82 6.54 -11.95
C GLU A 89 11.63 7.47 -12.28
N LYS A 90 11.18 8.28 -11.31
CA LYS A 90 9.97 9.11 -11.39
C LYS A 90 8.70 8.29 -11.64
N ASP A 91 8.68 7.02 -11.24
CA ASP A 91 7.46 6.21 -11.15
C ASP A 91 6.73 6.57 -9.85
N TYR A 92 6.09 7.73 -9.87
CA TYR A 92 5.40 8.26 -8.70
C TYR A 92 4.27 7.35 -8.22
N ARG A 93 3.60 6.62 -9.13
CA ARG A 93 2.49 5.75 -8.76
C ARG A 93 2.98 4.58 -7.89
N THR A 94 4.06 3.91 -8.30
CA THR A 94 4.65 2.83 -7.49
C THR A 94 5.28 3.38 -6.22
N MET A 95 5.90 4.57 -6.29
CA MET A 95 6.48 5.24 -5.12
C MET A 95 5.43 5.46 -4.01
N HIS A 96 4.26 6.04 -4.34
CA HIS A 96 3.19 6.25 -3.35
C HIS A 96 2.66 4.94 -2.78
N ARG A 97 2.41 3.94 -3.64
CA ARG A 97 1.94 2.62 -3.20
C ARG A 97 2.92 1.96 -2.23
N ALA A 98 4.21 2.02 -2.52
CA ALA A 98 5.25 1.48 -1.65
C ALA A 98 5.30 2.23 -0.30
N PHE A 99 5.21 3.56 -0.31
CA PHE A 99 5.18 4.37 0.90
C PHE A 99 3.94 4.10 1.77
N ASP A 100 2.76 4.03 1.17
CA ASP A 100 1.50 3.77 1.89
C ASP A 100 1.49 2.39 2.57
N ASN A 101 2.09 1.40 1.90
CA ASN A 101 2.28 0.06 2.47
C ASN A 101 3.34 0.05 3.57
N LEU A 102 4.46 0.79 3.43
CA LEU A 102 5.43 0.97 4.51
C LEU A 102 4.78 1.53 5.76
N VAL A 103 3.95 2.57 5.65
CA VAL A 103 3.20 3.11 6.80
C VAL A 103 2.34 2.03 7.47
N SER A 104 1.77 1.12 6.67
CA SER A 104 0.91 0.06 7.17
C SER A 104 1.68 -1.05 7.89
N VAL A 105 2.86 -1.46 7.38
CA VAL A 105 3.78 -2.41 8.03
C VAL A 105 4.31 -1.83 9.34
N TYR A 106 4.83 -0.60 9.28
CA TYR A 106 5.49 0.02 10.43
C TYR A 106 4.53 0.25 11.59
N ARG A 107 3.28 0.66 11.34
CA ARG A 107 2.27 0.86 12.41
C ARG A 107 2.07 -0.37 13.32
N VAL A 108 2.38 -1.57 12.86
CA VAL A 108 2.07 -2.82 13.58
C VAL A 108 3.25 -3.33 14.40
N ARG A 109 4.50 -3.08 13.98
CA ARG A 109 5.68 -3.74 14.57
C ARG A 109 6.87 -2.83 14.86
N GLU A 110 6.97 -1.67 14.21
CA GLU A 110 8.07 -0.71 14.38
C GLU A 110 7.50 0.69 14.70
N SER A 111 8.34 1.66 15.04
CA SER A 111 7.84 3.04 15.20
C SER A 111 7.68 3.72 13.84
N ILE A 112 6.56 4.40 13.62
CA ILE A 112 6.31 5.21 12.40
C ILE A 112 7.37 6.30 12.22
N ASP A 113 8.04 6.74 13.28
CA ASP A 113 9.11 7.75 13.21
C ASP A 113 10.30 7.29 12.33
N SER A 114 10.51 5.98 12.17
CA SER A 114 11.55 5.43 11.29
C SER A 114 11.34 5.72 9.79
N LEU A 115 10.12 6.09 9.39
CA LEU A 115 9.78 6.52 8.02
C LEU A 115 10.01 8.02 7.80
N ALA A 116 10.54 8.75 8.79
CA ALA A 116 10.82 10.18 8.66
C ALA A 116 11.71 10.53 7.44
N PRO A 117 12.76 9.75 7.07
CA PRO A 117 13.55 10.04 5.88
C PRO A 117 12.73 10.01 4.57
N GLU A 118 11.87 9.00 4.40
CA GLU A 118 10.97 8.87 3.26
C GLU A 118 9.90 9.97 3.28
N ALA A 119 9.29 10.25 4.44
CA ALA A 119 8.32 11.33 4.58
C ALA A 119 8.94 12.70 4.22
N ALA A 120 10.19 12.96 4.59
CA ALA A 120 10.89 14.19 4.24
C ALA A 120 11.06 14.36 2.71
N ILE A 121 11.20 13.27 1.95
CA ILE A 121 11.16 13.32 0.48
C ILE A 121 9.75 13.72 0.03
N MET A 122 8.71 13.08 0.56
CA MET A 122 7.31 13.36 0.22
C MET A 122 6.91 14.82 0.47
N TYR A 123 7.37 15.43 1.58
CA TYR A 123 7.10 16.84 1.86
C TYR A 123 7.68 17.81 0.82
N ARG A 124 8.82 17.46 0.22
CA ARG A 124 9.53 18.30 -0.78
C ARG A 124 9.19 17.92 -2.22
N LEU A 125 8.57 16.77 -2.43
CA LEU A 125 8.26 16.23 -3.74
C LEU A 125 7.34 17.17 -4.53
N LYS A 126 7.74 17.45 -5.77
CA LYS A 126 6.89 18.06 -6.79
C LYS A 126 6.68 17.04 -7.89
N GLU A 127 5.43 16.66 -8.10
CA GLU A 127 5.03 15.66 -9.08
C GLU A 127 3.77 16.12 -9.83
N PRO A 128 3.44 15.50 -10.97
CA PRO A 128 2.26 15.90 -11.75
C PRO A 128 0.93 15.76 -10.97
N GLU A 129 0.77 14.66 -10.21
CA GLU A 129 -0.46 14.35 -9.48
C GLU A 129 -0.35 14.64 -7.97
N MET A 130 -0.30 15.93 -7.60
CA MET A 130 -0.08 16.37 -6.21
C MET A 130 -1.08 15.82 -5.17
N TRP A 131 -2.25 15.33 -5.61
CA TRP A 131 -3.23 14.70 -4.73
C TRP A 131 -2.72 13.38 -4.13
N ARG A 132 -1.92 12.59 -4.87
CA ARG A 132 -1.37 11.32 -4.38
C ARG A 132 -0.36 11.56 -3.25
N ARG A 133 0.57 12.51 -3.45
CA ARG A 133 1.45 12.99 -2.37
C ARG A 133 0.66 13.46 -1.16
N LYS A 134 -0.43 14.20 -1.35
CA LYS A 134 -1.28 14.65 -0.21
C LYS A 134 -1.91 13.44 0.50
N VAL A 135 -2.45 12.48 -0.23
CA VAL A 135 -3.00 11.22 0.31
C VAL A 135 -1.94 10.47 1.15
N SER A 136 -0.75 10.25 0.60
CA SER A 136 0.33 9.54 1.30
C SER A 136 0.78 10.27 2.57
N LEU A 137 0.91 11.60 2.52
CA LEU A 137 1.24 12.39 3.70
C LEU A 137 0.14 12.33 4.77
N LEU A 138 -1.14 12.36 4.38
CA LEU A 138 -2.25 12.22 5.33
C LEU A 138 -2.29 10.83 5.98
N ILE A 139 -1.96 9.77 5.22
CA ILE A 139 -1.83 8.41 5.75
C ILE A 139 -0.71 8.36 6.79
N TYR A 140 0.47 8.91 6.48
CA TYR A 140 1.61 8.96 7.39
C TYR A 140 1.32 9.81 8.65
N GLU A 141 0.81 11.03 8.48
CA GLU A 141 0.51 11.94 9.60
C GLU A 141 -0.59 11.40 10.51
N GLY A 142 -1.61 10.75 9.94
CA GLY A 142 -2.66 10.07 10.69
C GLY A 142 -2.13 8.89 11.50
N ALA A 143 -1.23 8.09 10.91
CA ALA A 143 -0.60 6.97 11.60
C ALA A 143 0.32 7.47 12.73
N LEU A 144 1.11 8.51 12.47
CA LEU A 144 1.99 9.13 13.45
C LEU A 144 1.21 9.73 14.63
N ALA A 145 0.09 10.41 14.37
CA ALA A 145 -0.78 10.93 15.41
C ALA A 145 -1.42 9.80 16.24
N GLN A 146 -1.83 8.71 15.57
CA GLN A 146 -2.39 7.54 16.24
C GLN A 146 -1.36 6.84 17.15
N GLU A 147 -0.10 6.71 16.74
CA GLU A 147 0.98 6.16 17.58
C GLU A 147 1.26 7.03 18.81
N LYS A 148 1.10 8.35 18.67
CA LYS A 148 1.24 9.32 19.76
C LYS A 148 -0.02 9.47 20.61
N GLU A 149 -1.02 8.62 20.38
CA GLU A 149 -2.34 8.65 21.02
C GLU A 149 -3.11 9.98 20.87
N ASP A 150 -2.70 10.83 19.92
CA ASP A 150 -3.41 12.05 19.54
C ASP A 150 -4.54 11.70 18.56
N TYR A 151 -5.57 11.05 19.09
CA TYR A 151 -6.65 10.48 18.29
C TYR A 151 -7.52 11.54 17.61
N ASP A 152 -7.68 12.72 18.20
CA ASP A 152 -8.39 13.83 17.57
C ASP A 152 -7.66 14.30 16.30
N LYS A 153 -6.33 14.46 16.37
CA LYS A 153 -5.52 14.78 15.19
C LYS A 153 -5.53 13.64 14.17
N ALA A 154 -5.41 12.39 14.61
CA ALA A 154 -5.48 11.24 13.71
C ALA A 154 -6.83 11.20 12.95
N LEU A 155 -7.94 11.42 13.66
CA LEU A 155 -9.28 11.47 13.08
C LEU A 155 -9.41 12.62 12.06
N ALA A 156 -8.90 13.82 12.39
CA ALA A 156 -8.89 14.95 11.48
C ALA A 156 -8.13 14.64 10.17
N LYS A 157 -6.97 13.99 10.28
CA LYS A 157 -6.16 13.58 9.11
C LYS A 157 -6.86 12.54 8.25
N TYR A 158 -7.52 11.55 8.86
CA TYR A 158 -8.26 10.55 8.09
C TYR A 158 -9.56 11.09 7.49
N ASN A 159 -10.20 12.10 8.10
CA ASN A 159 -11.30 12.82 7.47
C ASN A 159 -10.83 13.62 6.24
N GLU A 160 -9.71 14.33 6.35
CA GLU A 160 -9.12 15.04 5.21
C GLU A 160 -8.67 14.07 4.10
N LEU A 161 -8.18 12.89 4.47
CA LEU A 161 -7.80 11.84 3.54
C LEU A 161 -8.99 11.40 2.67
N ILE A 162 -10.13 11.09 3.29
CA ILE A 162 -11.37 10.71 2.60
C ILE A 162 -11.83 11.81 1.63
N GLN A 163 -11.71 13.08 2.01
CA GLN A 163 -12.08 14.21 1.16
C GLN A 163 -11.10 14.45 0.00
N THR A 164 -9.84 14.06 0.16
CA THR A 164 -8.78 14.29 -0.83
C THR A 164 -8.77 13.25 -1.94
N ILE A 165 -9.15 12.01 -1.64
CA ILE A 165 -9.15 10.91 -2.63
C ILE A 165 -10.21 11.20 -3.71
N PRO A 166 -9.84 11.22 -5.01
CA PRO A 166 -10.82 11.34 -6.09
C PRO A 166 -11.89 10.24 -6.04
N GLN A 167 -13.15 10.62 -6.22
CA GLN A 167 -14.30 9.70 -6.11
C GLN A 167 -14.59 9.00 -7.44
N ASP A 168 -13.66 8.15 -7.89
CA ASP A 168 -13.80 7.33 -9.09
C ASP A 168 -13.61 5.83 -8.79
N LEU A 169 -13.87 4.99 -9.80
CA LEU A 169 -13.72 3.54 -9.69
C LEU A 169 -12.28 3.12 -9.37
N GLU A 170 -11.29 3.83 -9.93
CA GLU A 170 -9.88 3.47 -9.80
C GLU A 170 -9.38 3.63 -8.35
N ASN A 171 -9.96 4.59 -7.63
CA ASN A 171 -9.54 4.95 -6.28
C ASN A 171 -10.42 4.31 -5.18
N GLY A 172 -11.34 3.42 -5.53
CA GLY A 172 -12.21 2.73 -4.58
C GLY A 172 -11.44 1.99 -3.46
N ARG A 173 -10.28 1.43 -3.78
CA ARG A 173 -9.36 0.78 -2.82
C ARG A 173 -8.80 1.76 -1.80
N TYR A 174 -8.33 2.93 -2.27
CA TYR A 174 -7.84 3.97 -1.38
C TYR A 174 -8.95 4.49 -0.47
N MET A 175 -10.15 4.66 -1.02
CA MET A 175 -11.31 5.12 -0.25
C MET A 175 -11.68 4.12 0.85
N ALA A 176 -11.81 2.83 0.53
CA ALA A 176 -12.11 1.78 1.52
C ALA A 176 -11.04 1.73 2.63
N SER A 177 -9.76 1.81 2.26
CA SER A 177 -8.64 1.86 3.22
C SER A 177 -8.69 3.10 4.12
N ALA A 178 -9.08 4.26 3.59
CA ALA A 178 -9.23 5.48 4.37
C ALA A 178 -10.34 5.37 5.44
N TYR A 179 -11.49 4.78 5.08
CA TYR A 179 -12.57 4.49 6.04
C TYR A 179 -12.13 3.48 7.11
N LEU A 180 -11.37 2.44 6.75
CA LEU A 180 -10.80 1.50 7.72
C LEU A 180 -9.88 2.19 8.74
N LYS A 181 -8.99 3.08 8.26
CA LYS A 181 -8.08 3.85 9.13
C LYS A 181 -8.87 4.76 10.08
N ARG A 182 -9.91 5.43 9.58
CA ARG A 182 -10.81 6.26 10.40
C ARG A 182 -11.55 5.43 11.47
N SER A 183 -12.17 4.32 11.07
CA SER A 183 -12.91 3.43 11.99
C SER A 183 -12.02 2.91 13.12
N ARG A 184 -10.76 2.57 12.80
CA ARG A 184 -9.78 2.16 13.82
C ARG A 184 -9.53 3.25 14.87
N VAL A 185 -9.40 4.51 14.46
CA VAL A 185 -9.24 5.63 15.40
C VAL A 185 -10.50 5.87 16.22
N GLU A 186 -11.68 5.85 15.59
CA GLU A 186 -12.96 6.01 16.31
C GLU A 186 -13.14 4.94 17.39
N ARG A 187 -12.69 3.71 17.13
CA ARG A 187 -12.64 2.63 18.13
C ARG A 187 -11.65 2.94 19.26
N LEU A 188 -10.44 3.43 18.96
CA LEU A 188 -9.45 3.84 19.98
C LEU A 188 -9.97 5.00 20.84
N MET A 189 -10.81 5.87 20.28
CA MET A 189 -11.52 6.93 21.00
C MET A 189 -12.73 6.45 21.82
N GLN A 190 -12.95 5.12 21.93
CA GLN A 190 -14.09 4.53 22.64
C GLN A 190 -15.47 4.96 22.05
N LYS A 191 -15.55 5.11 20.71
CA LYS A 191 -16.81 5.40 19.98
C LYS A 191 -17.19 4.25 19.04
N PRO A 192 -17.48 3.05 19.57
CA PRO A 192 -17.67 1.84 18.75
C PRO A 192 -18.87 1.93 17.79
N GLU A 193 -19.93 2.64 18.14
CA GLU A 193 -21.11 2.82 17.27
C GLU A 193 -20.76 3.66 16.04
N VAL A 194 -20.00 4.74 16.23
CA VAL A 194 -19.50 5.57 15.12
C VAL A 194 -18.54 4.76 14.25
N ALA A 195 -17.62 4.02 14.89
CA ALA A 195 -16.67 3.15 14.20
C ALA A 195 -17.36 2.10 13.32
N LEU A 196 -18.47 1.53 13.80
CA LEU A 196 -19.27 0.55 13.05
C LEU A 196 -19.94 1.18 11.82
N GLU A 197 -20.51 2.38 11.93
CA GLU A 197 -21.08 3.07 10.76
C GLU A 197 -20.00 3.41 9.72
N THR A 198 -18.83 3.88 10.16
CA THR A 198 -17.68 4.10 9.28
C THR A 198 -17.20 2.80 8.62
N LEU A 199 -17.21 1.68 9.36
CA LEU A 199 -16.81 0.37 8.85
C LEU A 199 -17.79 -0.16 7.80
N LYS A 200 -19.10 0.07 7.97
CA LYS A 200 -20.12 -0.28 6.97
C LYS A 200 -19.89 0.45 5.65
N GLU A 201 -19.45 1.71 5.68
CA GLU A 201 -19.06 2.42 4.45
C GLU A 201 -17.84 1.79 3.76
N ALA A 202 -16.81 1.40 4.52
CA ALA A 202 -15.70 0.63 3.97
C ALA A 202 -16.19 -0.67 3.31
N LEU A 203 -17.04 -1.44 4.01
CA LEU A 203 -17.61 -2.69 3.50
C LEU A 203 -18.36 -2.47 2.19
N ARG A 204 -19.24 -1.46 2.14
CA ARG A 204 -20.02 -1.10 0.95
C ARG A 204 -19.14 -0.85 -0.26
N LEU A 205 -18.02 -0.14 -0.08
CA LEU A 205 -17.06 0.13 -1.16
C LEU A 205 -16.37 -1.16 -1.64
N THR A 206 -16.02 -2.08 -0.74
CA THR A 206 -15.39 -3.36 -1.14
C THR A 206 -16.33 -4.27 -1.94
N TYR A 207 -17.64 -4.22 -1.71
CA TYR A 207 -18.62 -4.90 -2.56
C TYR A 207 -18.82 -4.17 -3.88
N ARG A 208 -18.97 -2.84 -3.84
CA ARG A 208 -19.20 -2.04 -5.05
C ARG A 208 -18.07 -2.16 -6.07
N TYR A 209 -16.83 -2.30 -5.60
CA TYR A 209 -15.63 -2.31 -6.44
C TYR A 209 -14.91 -3.67 -6.47
N GLU A 210 -15.57 -4.74 -5.98
CA GLU A 210 -15.05 -6.11 -6.02
C GLU A 210 -13.65 -6.28 -5.39
N ILE A 211 -13.38 -5.57 -4.29
CA ILE A 211 -12.07 -5.52 -3.62
C ILE A 211 -12.02 -6.61 -2.54
N ALA A 212 -11.84 -7.86 -2.96
CA ALA A 212 -11.92 -9.03 -2.08
C ALA A 212 -10.89 -9.02 -0.95
N ASP A 213 -9.67 -8.54 -1.21
CA ASP A 213 -8.58 -8.52 -0.23
C ASP A 213 -8.79 -7.48 0.89
N VAL A 214 -9.40 -6.33 0.59
CA VAL A 214 -9.75 -5.36 1.64
C VAL A 214 -10.95 -5.86 2.44
N ARG A 215 -11.89 -6.58 1.80
CA ARG A 215 -13.08 -7.13 2.46
C ARG A 215 -12.75 -8.08 3.60
N SER A 216 -11.67 -8.85 3.51
CA SER A 216 -11.24 -9.74 4.61
C SER A 216 -10.70 -8.98 5.83
N SER A 217 -10.44 -7.69 5.70
CA SER A 217 -9.90 -6.82 6.75
C SER A 217 -10.95 -5.88 7.38
N VAL A 218 -12.19 -5.91 6.88
CA VAL A 218 -13.35 -5.12 7.34
C VAL A 218 -14.20 -5.98 8.26
#